data_AF-A0AAD3MLI2-F1
#
_entry.id   AF-A0AAD3MLI2-F1
#
_cell.length_a   1.000
_cell.length_b   1.000
_cell.length_c   1.000
_cell.angle_alpha   90.00
_cell.angle_beta   90.00
_cell.angle_gamma   90.00
#
_symmetry.space_group_name_H-M   'P 1'
#
loop_
_entity.id
_entity.type
_entity.pdbx_description
1 polymer ?
#
loop_
_entity_poly.entity_id
_entity_poly.type
_entity_poly.pdbx_seq_one_letter_code
_entity_poly.pdbx_strand_id
1 'polypeptide(L)'
;MEPTSTPQRNTGGALCPNSSALQEVRNCNEHACTVYHWQTGPWGPCTEDPSSSSLNTSTSVRAGIDSQGPCSMGMQTRKVICVRVNVGQVPPTKCPDGPRPST
;
A
#
# COMPACT_ATOMS: atom_id res chain seq x y z
N MET A 1 -37.73 34.28 -58.01
CA MET A 1 -37.20 33.73 -56.74
C MET A 1 -37.43 32.24 -56.80
N GLU A 2 -36.42 31.51 -57.27
CA GLU A 2 -36.44 30.07 -57.44
C GLU A 2 -36.15 29.42 -56.08
N PRO A 3 -36.91 28.40 -55.63
CA PRO A 3 -36.63 27.75 -54.37
C PRO A 3 -35.36 26.89 -54.51
N THR A 4 -34.38 27.18 -53.66
CA THR A 4 -33.10 26.46 -53.54
C THR A 4 -33.32 24.96 -53.43
N SER A 5 -32.74 24.23 -54.39
CA SER A 5 -32.61 22.79 -54.40
C SER A 5 -31.89 22.29 -53.14
N THR A 6 -32.59 21.51 -52.32
CA THR A 6 -31.99 20.79 -51.19
C THR A 6 -31.18 19.61 -51.74
N PRO A 7 -29.93 19.36 -51.30
CA PRO A 7 -29.18 18.22 -51.78
C PRO A 7 -29.81 16.94 -51.24
N GLN A 8 -30.41 16.14 -52.12
CA GLN A 8 -30.91 14.81 -51.79
C GLN A 8 -29.72 13.90 -51.45
N ARG A 9 -29.51 13.66 -50.15
CA ARG A 9 -28.65 12.57 -49.69
C ARG A 9 -29.50 11.30 -49.70
N ASN A 10 -29.26 10.43 -50.67
CA ASN A 10 -29.90 9.11 -50.73
C ASN A 10 -29.56 8.35 -49.44
N THR A 11 -30.54 8.20 -48.55
CA THR A 11 -30.34 7.64 -47.21
C THR A 11 -31.13 6.33 -47.13
N GLY A 12 -30.65 5.31 -47.83
CA GLY A 12 -31.20 3.94 -47.78
C GLY A 12 -30.90 3.18 -46.49
N GLY A 13 -30.51 3.88 -45.41
CA GLY A 13 -30.19 3.29 -44.12
C GLY A 13 -31.25 3.64 -43.09
N ALA A 14 -31.76 2.64 -42.38
CA ALA A 14 -32.61 2.84 -41.22
C ALA A 14 -31.83 3.55 -40.11
N LEU A 15 -32.52 4.36 -39.31
CA LEU A 15 -31.94 4.97 -38.12
C LEU A 15 -31.46 3.86 -37.18
N CYS A 16 -30.26 4.01 -36.64
CA CYS A 16 -29.75 3.08 -35.64
C CYS A 16 -30.71 3.05 -34.43
N PRO A 17 -30.91 1.88 -33.80
CA PRO A 17 -31.68 1.78 -32.55
C PRO A 17 -31.11 2.69 -31.46
N ASN A 18 -31.94 3.02 -30.47
CA ASN A 18 -31.52 3.83 -29.33
C ASN A 18 -30.26 3.23 -28.68
N SER A 19 -29.34 4.08 -28.21
CA SER A 19 -28.05 3.65 -27.62
C SER A 19 -28.21 2.67 -26.45
N SER A 20 -29.35 2.67 -25.77
CA SER A 20 -29.71 1.66 -24.75
C SER A 20 -29.87 0.24 -25.31
N ALA A 21 -30.37 0.10 -26.55
CA ALA A 21 -30.50 -1.19 -27.23
C ALA A 21 -29.18 -1.67 -27.87
N LEU A 22 -28.15 -0.82 -27.88
CA LEU A 22 -26.83 -1.10 -28.43
C LEU A 22 -25.77 -1.37 -27.35
N GLN A 23 -26.15 -1.32 -26.07
CA GLN A 23 -25.24 -1.54 -24.95
C GLN A 23 -25.59 -2.85 -24.26
N GLU A 24 -24.58 -3.69 -24.07
CA GLU A 24 -24.64 -4.86 -23.22
C GLU A 24 -23.61 -4.66 -22.09
N VAL A 25 -24.08 -4.72 -20.84
CA VAL A 25 -23.20 -4.64 -19.67
C VAL A 25 -23.04 -6.03 -19.10
N ARG A 26 -21.80 -6.44 -18.87
CA ARG A 26 -21.43 -7.66 -18.18
C ARG A 26 -20.45 -7.35 -17.05
N ASN A 27 -20.54 -8.11 -15.97
CA ASN A 27 -19.64 -7.95 -14.85
C ASN A 27 -18.24 -8.44 -15.24
N CYS A 28 -17.23 -7.68 -14.83
CA CYS A 28 -15.83 -8.08 -14.94
C CYS A 28 -15.35 -8.62 -13.59
N ASN A 29 -14.42 -9.57 -13.61
CA ASN A 29 -13.78 -10.14 -12.42
C ASN A 29 -14.75 -10.81 -11.42
N GLU A 30 -15.52 -11.81 -11.88
CA GLU A 30 -16.32 -12.69 -11.01
C GLU A 30 -15.49 -13.59 -10.06
N HIS A 31 -14.16 -13.56 -10.17
CA HIS A 31 -13.27 -14.31 -9.30
C HIS A 31 -12.69 -13.43 -8.19
N ALA A 32 -12.55 -14.00 -6.99
CA ALA A 32 -11.92 -13.30 -5.86
C ALA A 32 -10.46 -12.95 -6.19
N CYS A 33 -10.11 -11.67 -6.06
CA CYS A 33 -8.74 -11.21 -6.26
C CYS A 33 -7.81 -11.78 -5.19
N THR A 34 -6.72 -12.41 -5.61
CA THR A 34 -5.65 -12.80 -4.68
C THR A 34 -4.80 -11.56 -4.38
N VAL A 35 -4.94 -11.04 -3.16
CA VAL A 35 -4.23 -9.84 -2.71
C VAL A 35 -3.22 -10.20 -1.63
N TYR A 36 -2.00 -9.69 -1.77
CA TYR A 36 -0.92 -9.80 -0.79
C TYR A 36 -0.60 -8.42 -0.21
N HIS A 37 -0.35 -8.34 1.09
CA HIS A 37 0.06 -7.09 1.75
C HIS A 37 0.99 -7.36 2.92
N TRP A 38 1.71 -6.32 3.33
CA TRP A 38 2.56 -6.38 4.51
C TRP A 38 1.76 -6.02 5.76
N GLN A 39 1.93 -6.82 6.81
CA GLN A 39 1.37 -6.56 8.13
C GLN A 39 2.51 -6.33 9.12
N THR A 40 2.42 -5.22 9.87
CA THR A 40 3.42 -4.83 10.88
C THR A 40 2.92 -5.18 12.27
N GLY A 41 3.76 -5.84 13.05
CA GLY A 41 3.54 -6.05 14.48
C GLY A 41 3.85 -4.80 15.32
N PRO A 42 3.61 -4.88 16.65
CA PRO A 42 3.99 -3.82 17.57
C PRO A 42 5.51 -3.63 17.62
N TRP A 43 5.94 -2.45 18.05
CA TRP A 43 7.34 -2.18 18.35
C TRP A 43 7.79 -2.98 19.59
N GLY A 44 9.01 -3.51 19.51
CA GLY A 44 9.69 -4.08 20.67
C GLY A 44 10.17 -3.01 21.65
N PRO A 45 10.74 -3.46 22.79
CA PRO A 45 11.39 -2.54 23.72
C PRO A 45 12.54 -1.78 23.03
N CYS A 46 12.84 -0.60 23.55
CA CYS A 46 14.00 0.18 23.14
C CYS A 46 15.27 -0.50 23.66
N THR A 47 16.21 -0.82 22.77
CA THR A 47 17.53 -1.39 23.10
C THR A 47 18.62 -0.42 22.69
N GLU A 48 19.81 -0.51 23.25
CA GLU A 48 20.93 0.34 22.82
C GLU A 48 21.25 0.11 21.33
N ASP A 49 21.54 1.18 20.60
CA ASP A 49 21.90 1.08 19.18
C ASP A 49 23.28 0.41 19.03
N PRO A 50 23.38 -0.77 18.37
CA PRO A 50 24.66 -1.47 18.20
C PRO A 50 25.66 -0.71 17.33
N SER A 51 25.22 0.30 16.57
CA SER A 51 26.08 1.18 15.78
C SER A 51 26.56 2.41 16.55
N SER A 52 25.98 2.69 17.72
CA SER A 52 26.45 3.73 18.61
C SER A 52 27.66 3.20 19.39
N SER A 53 28.87 3.64 19.03
CA SER A 53 30.01 3.46 19.92
C SER A 53 29.72 4.22 21.21
N SER A 54 29.81 3.55 22.36
CA SER A 54 29.61 4.11 23.69
C SER A 54 30.16 5.53 23.73
N LEU A 55 29.27 6.53 23.67
CA LEU A 55 29.67 7.91 23.85
C LEU A 55 30.37 7.97 25.20
N ASN A 56 31.57 8.53 25.24
CA ASN A 56 32.31 8.79 26.47
C ASN A 56 31.49 9.74 27.35
N THR A 57 30.47 9.21 28.01
CA THR A 57 29.66 9.95 28.97
C THR A 57 30.47 9.97 30.24
N SER A 58 31.14 11.09 30.46
CA SER A 58 31.81 11.41 31.71
C SER A 58 30.86 11.06 32.86
N THR A 59 31.25 10.04 33.61
CA THR A 59 30.60 9.56 34.82
C THR A 59 30.45 10.72 35.80
N SER A 60 29.31 11.41 35.77
CA SER A 60 28.84 12.20 36.91
C SER A 60 27.88 11.32 37.71
N VAL A 61 28.48 10.35 38.41
CA VAL A 61 27.79 9.59 39.47
C VAL A 61 27.44 10.60 40.56
N ARG A 62 26.27 11.22 40.46
CA ARG A 62 25.56 11.69 41.66
C ARG A 62 24.68 10.53 42.09
N ALA A 63 25.20 9.81 43.09
CA ALA A 63 24.50 8.77 43.80
C ALA A 63 23.14 9.26 44.29
N GLY A 64 22.08 8.54 43.91
CA GLY A 64 20.74 8.77 44.44
C GLY A 64 19.64 8.36 43.47
N ILE A 65 19.06 7.19 43.73
CA ILE A 65 17.76 6.69 43.22
C ILE A 65 17.83 6.05 41.83
N ASP A 66 17.72 4.71 41.85
CA ASP A 66 17.34 3.81 40.77
C ASP A 66 18.19 3.87 39.49
N SER A 67 19.18 2.98 39.46
CA SER A 67 20.11 2.69 38.38
C SER A 67 19.46 2.57 36.99
N GLN A 68 19.24 3.71 36.34
CA GLN A 68 19.08 3.83 34.90
C GLN A 68 20.48 3.98 34.29
N GLY A 69 20.86 3.02 33.44
CA GLY A 69 22.14 3.03 32.72
C GLY A 69 22.32 4.30 31.87
N PRO A 70 23.52 4.52 31.30
CA PRO A 70 23.81 5.70 30.51
C PRO A 70 22.77 5.88 29.40
N CYS A 71 22.13 7.06 29.32
CA CYS A 71 21.17 7.37 28.26
C CYS A 71 21.89 7.50 26.90
N SER A 72 21.97 6.41 26.14
CA SER A 72 22.42 6.37 24.76
C SER A 72 21.23 6.47 23.78
N MET A 73 21.50 6.67 22.48
CA MET A 73 20.45 6.55 21.48
C MET A 73 20.02 5.09 21.38
N GLY A 74 18.72 4.85 21.51
CA GLY A 74 18.16 3.50 21.46
C GLY A 74 17.52 3.19 20.10
N MET A 75 17.54 1.92 19.73
CA MET A 75 16.95 1.34 18.55
C MET A 75 15.75 0.46 18.94
N GLN A 76 14.66 0.57 18.18
CA GLN A 76 13.51 -0.34 18.28
C GLN A 76 13.40 -1.15 17.00
N THR A 77 12.96 -2.40 17.13
CA THR A 77 12.65 -3.25 15.99
C THR A 77 11.21 -3.74 16.07
N ARG A 78 10.59 -3.99 14.92
CA ARG A 78 9.25 -4.58 14.83
C ARG A 78 9.22 -5.67 13.78
N LYS A 79 8.33 -6.65 13.98
CA LYS A 79 8.12 -7.73 13.03
C LYS A 79 7.31 -7.23 11.83
N VAL A 80 7.74 -7.57 10.63
CA VAL A 80 7.00 -7.30 9.38
C VAL A 80 6.78 -8.64 8.68
N ILE A 81 5.53 -8.98 8.38
CA ILE A 81 5.15 -10.25 7.73
C ILE A 81 4.37 -10.00 6.45
N CYS A 82 4.53 -10.90 5.47
CA CYS A 82 3.70 -10.89 4.27
C CYS A 82 2.46 -11.75 4.51
N VAL A 83 1.28 -11.22 4.16
CA VAL A 83 -0.01 -11.91 4.34
C VAL A 83 -0.81 -11.92 3.04
N ARG A 84 -1.51 -13.03 2.80
CA ARG A 84 -2.50 -13.17 1.74
C ARG A 84 -3.90 -13.06 2.34
N VAL A 85 -4.75 -12.26 1.70
CA VAL A 85 -6.17 -12.12 2.09
C VAL A 85 -6.83 -13.51 2.11
N ASN A 86 -7.54 -13.83 3.20
CA ASN A 86 -8.20 -15.11 3.46
C ASN A 86 -7.29 -16.34 3.74
N VAL A 87 -5.96 -16.20 3.73
CA VAL A 87 -5.02 -17.32 3.97
C VAL A 87 -4.05 -17.05 5.13
N GLY A 88 -3.70 -15.78 5.39
CA GLY A 88 -2.79 -15.42 6.49
C GLY A 88 -1.33 -15.33 6.03
N GLN A 89 -0.38 -15.67 6.90
CA GLN A 89 1.05 -15.48 6.66
C GLN A 89 1.57 -16.34 5.50
N VAL A 90 2.34 -15.73 4.60
CA VAL A 90 2.97 -16.36 3.44
C VAL A 90 4.45 -15.96 3.34
N PRO A 91 5.26 -16.59 2.47
CA PRO A 91 6.65 -16.20 2.27
C PRO A 91 6.79 -14.71 1.87
N PRO A 92 7.80 -13.99 2.40
CA PRO A 92 8.04 -12.57 2.10
C PRO A 92 8.13 -12.24 0.60
N THR A 93 8.61 -13.20 -0.21
CA THR A 93 8.75 -13.08 -1.68
C THR A 93 7.43 -12.93 -2.43
N LYS A 94 6.29 -13.14 -1.77
CA LYS A 94 4.95 -12.98 -2.38
C LYS A 94 4.40 -11.57 -2.28
N CYS A 95 4.93 -10.76 -1.36
CA CYS A 95 4.49 -9.39 -1.21
C CYS A 95 5.24 -8.47 -2.16
N PRO A 96 4.62 -7.37 -2.59
CA PRO A 96 5.29 -6.37 -3.43
C PRO A 96 6.48 -5.75 -2.68
N ASP A 97 7.53 -5.40 -3.43
CA ASP A 97 8.76 -4.82 -2.86
C ASP A 97 8.53 -3.47 -2.15
N GLY A 98 7.50 -2.71 -2.54
CA GLY A 98 6.91 -1.62 -1.73
C GLY A 98 5.56 -2.06 -1.16
N PRO A 99 5.23 -1.89 0.14
CA PRO A 99 5.54 -0.82 1.09
C PRO A 99 6.15 -1.42 2.37
N ARG A 100 7.35 -2.01 2.27
CA ARG A 100 8.11 -2.41 3.47
C ARG A 100 8.45 -1.12 4.21
N PRO A 101 7.96 -0.87 5.43
CA PRO A 101 8.35 0.34 6.16
C PRO A 101 9.87 0.34 6.28
N SER A 102 10.52 1.43 5.89
CA SER A 102 11.94 1.61 6.16
C SER A 102 12.19 1.42 7.65
N THR A 103 13.27 0.69 7.94
CA THR A 103 13.85 0.51 9.29
C THR A 103 13.89 1.81 10.05
#